data_AF-A0A850WT68-F1
#
_entry.id   AF-A0A850WT68-F1
#
_cell.length_a   1.000
_cell.length_b   1.000
_cell.length_c   1.000
_cell.angle_alpha   90.00
_cell.angle_beta   90.00
_cell.angle_gamma   90.00
#
_symmetry.space_group_name_H-M   'P 1'
#
loop_
_entity.id
_entity.type
_entity.pdbx_description
1 polymer ?
#
loop_
_entity_poly.entity_id
_entity_poly.type
_entity_poly.pdbx_seq_one_letter_code
_entity_poly.pdbx_strand_id
1 'polypeptide(L)'
;PQGLQDCVAELLQPFQGDSIDMVAGIDAMGFILGAAVAATLRKGFLAIRKAGHLCVQTVTQPYTDYSGREKVMEVRTDAISPGLRILLVDQWVETGGTMRAAIQLVERLGGVVAGRRGLPGASWGASPRVAAASPVPGCSAEPLAPCPAGVAAICIEDSEGARWIRERYKCAHCVPPHLQPRFDQHQ
;
A
#
# COMPACT_ATOMS: atom_id res chain seq x y z
N PRO A 1 -2.55 -15.58 18.09
CA PRO A 1 -1.32 -14.80 17.81
C PRO A 1 -0.61 -15.29 16.54
N GLN A 2 -0.37 -16.60 16.42
CA GLN A 2 0.38 -17.19 15.29
C GLN A 2 -0.23 -16.87 13.92
N GLY A 3 -1.54 -17.03 13.73
CA GLY A 3 -2.17 -16.80 12.41
C GLY A 3 -2.02 -15.38 11.85
N LEU A 4 -2.00 -14.35 12.71
CA LEU A 4 -1.70 -12.98 12.26
C LEU A 4 -0.24 -12.82 11.84
N GLN A 5 0.68 -13.47 12.56
CA GLN A 5 2.11 -13.43 12.24
C GLN A 5 2.39 -14.13 10.90
N ASP A 6 1.80 -15.31 10.69
CA ASP A 6 1.93 -16.06 9.45
C ASP A 6 1.36 -15.26 8.26
N CYS A 7 0.16 -14.68 8.43
CA CYS A 7 -0.45 -13.81 7.42
C CYS A 7 0.44 -12.60 7.07
N VAL A 8 0.99 -11.92 8.07
CA VAL A 8 1.92 -10.80 7.85
C VAL A 8 3.20 -11.26 7.13
N ALA A 9 3.74 -12.43 7.50
CA ALA A 9 4.92 -12.98 6.84
C ALA A 9 4.65 -13.32 5.36
N GLU A 10 3.51 -13.94 5.06
CA GLU A 10 3.07 -14.23 3.69
C GLU A 10 2.87 -12.95 2.87
N LEU A 11 2.17 -11.95 3.42
CA LEU A 11 1.97 -10.66 2.74
C LEU A 11 3.28 -9.93 2.44
N LEU A 12 4.29 -10.10 3.29
CA LEU A 12 5.60 -9.48 3.11
C LEU A 12 6.55 -10.26 2.20
N GLN A 13 6.30 -11.55 1.98
CA GLN A 13 7.19 -12.40 1.20
C GLN A 13 7.49 -11.82 -0.20
N PRO A 14 6.50 -11.34 -0.99
CA PRO A 14 6.81 -10.78 -2.30
C PRO A 14 7.68 -9.53 -2.21
N PHE A 15 7.62 -8.76 -1.12
CA PHE A 15 8.32 -7.49 -0.95
C PHE A 15 9.70 -7.61 -0.28
N GLN A 16 10.22 -8.83 -0.12
CA GLN A 16 11.57 -9.03 0.42
C GLN A 16 12.62 -8.35 -0.45
N GLY A 17 13.47 -7.53 0.16
CA GLY A 17 14.48 -6.72 -0.54
C GLY A 17 13.97 -5.41 -1.13
N ASP A 18 12.65 -5.19 -1.16
CA ASP A 18 12.10 -3.90 -1.59
C ASP A 18 12.35 -2.83 -0.52
N SER A 19 12.55 -1.60 -0.97
CA SER A 19 12.69 -0.48 -0.04
C SER A 19 11.34 0.14 0.31
N ILE A 20 10.88 -0.10 1.55
CA ILE A 20 9.65 0.47 2.11
C ILE A 20 10.03 1.50 3.19
N ASP A 21 9.47 2.71 3.08
CA ASP A 21 9.69 3.78 4.07
C ASP A 21 8.54 3.88 5.06
N MET A 22 7.31 3.57 4.61
CA MET A 22 6.09 3.68 5.41
C MET A 22 5.05 2.66 4.92
N VAL A 23 4.15 2.27 5.83
CA VAL A 23 3.01 1.40 5.51
C VAL A 23 1.73 2.21 5.70
N ALA A 24 0.82 2.19 4.73
CA ALA A 24 -0.49 2.80 4.89
C ALA A 24 -1.59 1.74 4.97
N GLY A 25 -2.38 1.78 6.03
CA GLY A 25 -3.58 0.96 6.15
C GLY A 25 -4.80 1.71 5.62
N ILE A 26 -5.68 1.00 4.93
CA ILE A 26 -6.95 1.53 4.42
C ILE A 26 -8.09 1.18 5.38
N ASP A 27 -8.98 2.14 5.62
CA ASP A 27 -10.02 2.04 6.64
C ASP A 27 -11.05 0.92 6.41
N ALA A 28 -11.51 0.21 7.45
CA ALA A 28 -11.01 0.23 8.84
C ALA A 28 -10.12 -0.98 9.14
N MET A 29 -10.46 -2.12 8.54
CA MET A 29 -9.82 -3.39 8.90
C MET A 29 -8.38 -3.49 8.36
N GLY A 30 -8.07 -2.77 7.27
CA GLY A 30 -6.70 -2.61 6.79
C GLY A 30 -5.77 -1.94 7.81
N PHE A 31 -6.27 -1.25 8.84
CA PHE A 31 -5.43 -0.71 9.92
C PHE A 31 -4.81 -1.80 10.78
N ILE A 32 -5.54 -2.88 11.07
CA ILE A 32 -5.05 -3.97 11.92
C ILE A 32 -3.86 -4.64 11.24
N LEU A 33 -4.04 -5.00 9.96
CA LEU A 33 -2.99 -5.61 9.16
C LEU A 33 -1.85 -4.62 8.86
N GLY A 34 -2.19 -3.40 8.44
CA GLY A 34 -1.20 -2.38 8.12
C GLY A 34 -0.33 -2.00 9.31
N ALA A 35 -0.90 -1.90 10.51
CA ALA A 35 -0.14 -1.65 11.73
C ALA A 35 0.77 -2.84 12.09
N ALA A 36 0.29 -4.08 11.93
CA ALA A 36 1.11 -5.27 12.16
C ALA A 36 2.28 -5.35 11.16
N VAL A 37 2.03 -5.07 9.88
CA VAL A 37 3.06 -5.00 8.83
C VAL A 37 4.06 -3.87 9.13
N ALA A 38 3.59 -2.68 9.50
CA ALA A 38 4.46 -1.56 9.89
C ALA A 38 5.38 -1.90 11.06
N ALA A 39 4.82 -2.56 12.09
CA ALA A 39 5.58 -3.00 13.26
C ALA A 39 6.64 -4.03 12.88
N THR A 40 6.29 -5.04 12.07
CA THR A 40 7.25 -6.05 11.57
C THR A 40 8.38 -5.44 10.75
N LEU A 41 8.07 -4.46 9.90
CA LEU A 41 9.08 -3.75 9.09
C LEU A 41 9.85 -2.67 9.87
N ARG A 42 9.42 -2.34 11.10
CA ARG A 42 9.90 -1.20 11.91
C ARG A 42 9.81 0.13 11.13
N LYS A 43 8.64 0.40 10.55
CA LYS A 43 8.34 1.59 9.75
C LYS A 43 7.19 2.40 10.34
N GLY A 44 7.05 3.64 9.87
CA GLY A 44 5.89 4.46 10.20
C GLY A 44 4.60 3.87 9.64
N PHE A 45 3.49 4.20 10.28
CA PHE A 45 2.14 3.82 9.85
C PHE A 45 1.32 5.06 9.48
N LEU A 46 0.60 4.98 8.36
CA LEU A 46 -0.31 6.01 7.86
C LEU A 46 -1.74 5.45 7.77
N ALA A 47 -2.70 6.16 8.32
CA ALA A 47 -4.11 5.83 8.14
C ALA A 47 -4.70 6.61 6.95
N ILE A 48 -5.25 5.90 5.98
CA ILE A 48 -6.10 6.46 4.91
C ILE A 48 -7.55 6.12 5.26
N ARG A 49 -8.37 7.15 5.49
CA ARG A 49 -9.69 7.00 6.13
C ARG A 49 -10.84 7.31 5.19
N LYS A 50 -12.03 6.80 5.48
CA LYS A 50 -13.26 7.39 4.92
C LYS A 50 -13.39 8.84 5.40
N ALA A 51 -13.98 9.70 4.57
CA ALA A 51 -14.07 11.13 4.84
C ALA A 51 -14.81 11.47 6.14
N GLY A 52 -14.37 12.55 6.80
CA GLY A 52 -15.01 13.09 8.01
C GLY A 52 -14.54 12.48 9.33
N HIS A 53 -13.46 11.67 9.30
CA HIS A 53 -12.92 11.03 10.49
C HIS A 53 -11.60 11.63 10.99
N LEU A 54 -10.91 12.44 10.18
CA LEU A 54 -9.70 13.17 10.53
C LEU A 54 -10.03 14.60 11.00
N CYS A 55 -9.61 14.96 12.20
CA CYS A 55 -9.83 16.29 12.80
C CYS A 55 -8.78 17.35 12.38
N VAL A 56 -8.24 17.22 11.18
CA VAL A 56 -7.04 17.93 10.69
C VAL A 56 -7.20 18.24 9.21
N GLN A 57 -6.30 19.03 8.62
CA GLN A 57 -6.33 19.30 7.17
C GLN A 57 -6.09 18.01 6.38
N THR A 58 -6.96 17.75 5.40
CA THR A 58 -6.94 16.54 4.58
C THR A 58 -6.95 16.83 3.09
N VAL A 59 -6.39 15.91 2.32
CA VAL A 59 -6.68 15.76 0.89
C VAL A 59 -7.68 14.62 0.76
N THR A 60 -8.67 14.80 -0.12
CA THR A 60 -9.74 13.84 -0.36
C THR A 60 -9.72 13.30 -1.78
N GLN A 61 -10.23 12.09 -1.96
CA GLN A 61 -10.37 11.43 -3.25
C GLN A 61 -11.70 10.67 -3.31
N PRO A 62 -12.60 11.02 -4.25
CA PRO A 62 -13.83 10.26 -4.46
C PRO A 62 -13.54 8.87 -5.04
N TYR A 63 -14.42 7.92 -4.74
CA TYR A 63 -14.44 6.58 -5.31
C TYR A 63 -15.85 6.02 -5.32
N THR A 64 -16.08 5.02 -6.18
CA THR A 64 -17.33 4.27 -6.22
C THR A 64 -17.16 2.97 -5.46
N ASP A 65 -18.02 2.71 -4.50
CA ASP A 65 -18.02 1.44 -3.75
C ASP A 65 -18.73 0.31 -4.50
N TYR A 66 -18.76 -0.89 -3.91
CA TYR A 66 -19.44 -2.06 -4.49
C TYR A 66 -20.95 -1.86 -4.71
N SER A 67 -21.58 -0.90 -4.03
CA SER A 67 -23.00 -0.59 -4.19
C SER A 67 -23.27 0.44 -5.30
N GLY A 68 -22.22 0.90 -6.00
CA GLY A 68 -22.33 1.95 -7.01
C GLY A 68 -22.45 3.36 -6.43
N ARG A 69 -22.28 3.54 -5.11
CA ARG A 69 -22.41 4.83 -4.46
C ARG A 69 -21.07 5.55 -4.43
N GLU A 70 -21.11 6.86 -4.65
CA GLU A 70 -19.94 7.70 -4.47
C GLU A 70 -19.66 7.88 -2.97
N LYS A 71 -18.40 7.63 -2.61
CA LYS A 71 -17.83 7.81 -1.28
C LYS A 71 -16.51 8.53 -1.42
N VAL A 72 -15.95 8.97 -0.30
CA VAL A 72 -14.73 9.78 -0.30
C VAL A 72 -13.73 9.19 0.70
N MET A 73 -12.49 9.01 0.26
CA MET A 73 -11.35 8.72 1.12
C MET A 73 -10.58 10.00 1.43
N GLU A 74 -9.92 10.06 2.57
CA GLU A 74 -9.13 11.19 3.03
C GLU A 74 -7.81 10.74 3.68
N VAL A 75 -6.80 11.60 3.56
CA VAL A 75 -5.51 11.47 4.23
C VAL A 75 -5.03 12.85 4.67
N ARG A 76 -4.27 12.92 5.76
CA ARG A 76 -3.73 14.18 6.29
C ARG A 76 -2.69 14.77 5.32
N THR A 77 -2.75 16.09 5.07
CA THR A 77 -1.94 16.77 4.03
C THR A 77 -0.43 16.73 4.26
N ASP A 78 0.01 16.63 5.51
CA ASP A 78 1.41 16.67 5.93
C ASP A 78 2.03 15.28 6.13
N ALA A 79 1.27 14.21 5.83
CA ALA A 79 1.66 12.85 6.20
C ALA A 79 2.62 12.19 5.21
N ILE A 80 2.71 12.72 3.98
CA ILE A 80 3.49 12.14 2.89
C ILE A 80 4.43 13.20 2.35
N SER A 81 5.73 12.93 2.46
CA SER A 81 6.76 13.73 1.79
C SER A 81 6.99 13.20 0.36
N PRO A 82 7.36 14.07 -0.60
CA PRO A 82 7.71 13.63 -1.94
C PRO A 82 8.76 12.52 -1.95
N GLY A 83 8.52 11.49 -2.75
CA GLY A 83 9.42 10.33 -2.91
C GLY A 83 9.34 9.30 -1.78
N LEU A 84 8.45 9.45 -0.81
CA LEU A 84 8.22 8.46 0.24
C LEU A 84 7.61 7.18 -0.34
N ARG A 85 8.24 6.03 -0.12
CA ARG A 85 7.79 4.74 -0.67
C ARG A 85 6.83 4.07 0.30
N ILE A 86 5.56 3.99 -0.10
CA ILE A 86 4.47 3.55 0.76
C ILE A 86 3.93 2.21 0.28
N LEU A 87 3.95 1.20 1.17
CA LEU A 87 3.22 -0.05 0.99
C LEU A 87 1.77 0.15 1.42
N LEU A 88 0.82 0.00 0.49
CA LEU A 88 -0.60 0.05 0.80
C LEU A 88 -1.09 -1.31 1.29
N VAL A 89 -1.81 -1.32 2.41
CA VAL A 89 -2.33 -2.53 3.04
C VAL A 89 -3.83 -2.42 3.25
N ASP A 90 -4.55 -3.43 2.79
CA ASP A 90 -5.97 -3.62 3.09
C ASP A 90 -6.22 -5.07 3.51
N GLN A 91 -7.37 -5.37 4.07
CA GLN A 91 -7.80 -6.75 4.26
C GLN A 91 -8.33 -7.34 2.96
N TRP A 92 -9.15 -6.58 2.22
CA TRP A 92 -9.92 -7.12 1.10
C TRP A 92 -10.10 -6.07 0.02
N VAL A 93 -9.65 -6.39 -1.18
CA VAL A 93 -9.84 -5.56 -2.38
C VAL A 93 -10.99 -6.17 -3.19
N GLU A 94 -12.19 -5.61 -3.01
CA GLU A 94 -13.43 -6.01 -3.73
C GLU A 94 -13.39 -5.43 -5.16
N THR A 95 -14.08 -4.30 -5.40
CA THR A 95 -14.06 -3.59 -6.69
C THR A 95 -12.75 -2.87 -6.99
N GLY A 96 -11.86 -2.75 -6.00
CA GLY A 96 -10.64 -1.95 -6.10
C GLY A 96 -10.83 -0.43 -5.93
N GLY A 97 -12.06 0.05 -5.72
CA GLY A 97 -12.35 1.48 -5.60
C GLY A 97 -11.59 2.18 -4.46
N THR A 98 -11.60 1.59 -3.25
CA THR A 98 -10.89 2.11 -2.08
C THR A 98 -9.38 2.14 -2.30
N MET A 99 -8.82 1.04 -2.80
CA MET A 99 -7.40 0.93 -3.09
C MET A 99 -6.95 1.94 -4.14
N ARG A 100 -7.72 2.12 -5.24
CA ARG A 100 -7.42 3.13 -6.26
C ARG A 100 -7.47 4.56 -5.71
N ALA A 101 -8.43 4.86 -4.84
CA ALA A 101 -8.50 6.16 -4.18
C ALA A 101 -7.29 6.41 -3.26
N ALA A 102 -6.89 5.39 -2.49
CA ALA A 102 -5.70 5.45 -1.66
C ALA A 102 -4.43 5.67 -2.49
N ILE A 103 -4.30 4.96 -3.63
CA ILE A 103 -3.19 5.15 -4.57
C ILE A 103 -3.13 6.60 -5.06
N GLN A 104 -4.26 7.15 -5.51
CA GLN A 104 -4.32 8.52 -6.02
C GLN A 104 -4.01 9.55 -4.93
N LEU A 105 -4.46 9.35 -3.68
CA LEU A 105 -4.12 10.22 -2.56
C LEU A 105 -2.62 10.24 -2.31
N VAL A 106 -1.98 9.06 -2.29
CA VAL A 106 -0.53 8.93 -2.10
C VAL A 106 0.23 9.64 -3.23
N GLU A 107 -0.11 9.35 -4.49
CA GLU A 107 0.55 9.93 -5.67
C GLU A 107 0.35 11.46 -5.74
N ARG A 108 -0.83 11.96 -5.36
CA ARG A 108 -1.12 13.42 -5.34
C ARG A 108 -0.29 14.17 -4.30
N LEU A 109 0.09 13.53 -3.20
CA LEU A 109 0.99 14.10 -2.20
C LEU A 109 2.47 13.89 -2.54
N GLY A 110 2.77 13.37 -3.74
CA GLY A 110 4.14 13.11 -4.21
C GLY A 110 4.75 11.83 -3.64
N GLY A 111 3.99 11.04 -2.89
CA GLY A 111 4.41 9.72 -2.46
C GLY A 111 4.47 8.75 -3.65
N VAL A 112 5.28 7.71 -3.50
CA VAL A 112 5.37 6.64 -4.48
C VAL A 112 4.63 5.45 -3.88
N VAL A 113 3.45 5.12 -4.43
CA VAL A 113 2.91 3.78 -4.25
C VAL A 113 3.87 2.88 -4.97
N ALA A 114 4.58 2.15 -4.15
CA ALA A 114 5.74 1.47 -4.59
C ALA A 114 5.24 0.22 -5.42
N GLY A 115 6.08 -0.47 -6.18
CA GLY A 115 5.74 -1.64 -6.99
C GLY A 115 5.07 -1.28 -8.30
N ARG A 116 4.88 0.02 -8.59
CA ARG A 116 4.40 0.49 -9.89
C ARG A 116 5.34 -0.02 -10.97
N ARG A 117 4.87 -0.94 -11.81
CA ARG A 117 5.60 -1.41 -12.99
C ARG A 117 5.88 -0.20 -13.85
N GLY A 118 7.15 0.13 -14.02
CA GLY A 118 7.58 1.31 -14.76
C GLY A 118 6.99 1.29 -16.17
N LEU A 119 6.41 2.41 -16.60
CA LEU A 119 6.28 2.67 -18.03
C LEU A 119 7.70 2.69 -18.61
N PRO A 120 7.94 2.07 -19.79
CA PRO A 120 9.26 2.12 -20.41
C PRO A 120 9.73 3.59 -20.55
N GLY A 121 10.88 3.93 -19.95
CA GLY A 121 11.51 5.25 -20.06
C GLY A 121 11.43 6.18 -18.82
N ALA A 122 10.81 5.78 -17.71
CA ALA A 122 10.77 6.61 -16.50
C ALA A 122 12.04 6.44 -15.64
N SER A 123 12.88 7.48 -15.56
CA SER A 123 14.00 7.55 -14.61
C SER A 123 13.50 8.06 -13.25
N TRP A 124 13.42 7.19 -12.26
CA TRP A 124 13.10 7.59 -10.88
C TRP A 124 14.38 8.08 -10.20
N GLY A 125 14.45 9.38 -9.94
CA GLY A 125 15.56 9.98 -9.18
C GLY A 125 15.63 9.44 -7.75
N ALA A 126 16.83 9.34 -7.20
CA ALA A 126 17.04 8.96 -5.81
C ALA A 126 16.32 9.95 -4.87
N SER A 127 15.42 9.46 -4.03
CA SER A 127 14.70 10.26 -3.04
C SER A 127 15.64 10.68 -1.89
N PRO A 128 15.49 11.89 -1.30
CA PRO A 128 16.26 12.29 -0.14
C PRO A 128 15.94 11.35 1.02
N ARG A 129 16.98 10.81 1.67
CA ARG A 129 16.83 9.97 2.86
C ARG A 129 15.96 10.71 3.89
N VAL A 130 14.76 10.21 4.17
CA VAL A 130 14.08 10.53 5.43
C VAL A 130 15.04 10.12 6.53
N ALA A 131 15.34 11.04 7.46
CA ALA A 131 16.34 10.85 8.51
C ALA A 131 16.10 9.52 9.25
N ALA A 132 16.82 8.49 8.83
CA ALA A 132 16.97 7.26 9.59
C ALA A 132 17.72 7.63 10.87
N ALA A 133 17.28 7.09 12.00
CA ALA A 133 18.11 7.01 13.20
C ALA A 133 19.53 6.55 12.81
N SER A 134 20.54 7.20 13.40
CA SER A 134 21.94 7.21 12.95
C SER A 134 22.49 5.83 12.54
N PRO A 135 23.31 5.76 11.46
CA PRO A 135 23.86 4.51 10.97
C PRO A 135 24.94 3.93 11.92
N VAL A 136 24.98 2.60 12.00
CA VAL A 136 26.06 1.83 12.64
C VAL A 136 27.34 1.96 11.79
N PRO A 137 28.52 2.30 12.35
CA PRO A 137 29.75 2.45 11.57
C PRO A 137 30.25 1.12 11.00
N GLY A 138 30.63 1.10 9.72
CA GLY A 138 31.43 0.01 9.12
C GLY A 138 30.85 -0.72 7.90
N CYS A 139 29.65 -0.36 7.41
CA CYS A 139 29.05 -1.06 6.27
C CYS A 139 29.13 -0.23 4.98
N SER A 140 30.08 -0.55 4.11
CA SER A 140 30.12 -0.07 2.73
C SER A 140 29.15 -0.90 1.89
N ALA A 141 27.99 -0.34 1.54
CA ALA A 141 27.04 -0.96 0.62
C ALA A 141 27.03 -0.20 -0.72
N GLU A 142 27.40 -0.90 -1.79
CA GLU A 142 27.20 -0.49 -3.18
C GLU A 142 25.72 -0.12 -3.43
N PRO A 143 25.40 0.83 -4.33
CA PRO A 143 24.03 1.25 -4.56
C PRO A 143 23.28 0.19 -5.37
N LEU A 144 22.61 -0.75 -4.69
CA LEU A 144 21.57 -1.58 -5.31
C LEU A 144 20.49 -0.66 -5.87
N ALA A 145 20.17 -0.80 -7.16
CA ALA A 145 19.08 -0.07 -7.79
C ALA A 145 17.76 -0.34 -7.03
N PRO A 146 17.16 0.66 -6.35
CA PRO A 146 15.94 0.45 -5.59
C PRO A 146 14.75 0.68 -6.51
N CYS A 147 14.13 -0.39 -7.01
CA CYS A 147 12.82 -0.31 -7.67
C CYS A 147 11.77 -0.85 -6.68
N PRO A 148 11.01 0.01 -5.97
CA PRO A 148 10.44 -0.37 -4.66
C PRO A 148 8.91 -0.52 -4.66
N ALA A 149 8.36 -1.56 -3.96
CA ALA A 149 7.18 -1.89 -3.06
C ALA A 149 5.63 -1.67 -3.27
N GLY A 150 4.87 -2.70 -3.65
CA GLY A 150 3.44 -2.73 -4.07
C GLY A 150 2.23 -2.51 -3.13
N VAL A 151 1.18 -3.29 -3.40
CA VAL A 151 -0.10 -3.40 -2.67
C VAL A 151 -0.18 -4.76 -1.97
N ALA A 152 -0.58 -4.82 -0.71
CA ALA A 152 -0.78 -6.07 0.02
C ALA A 152 -2.22 -6.16 0.55
N ALA A 153 -2.90 -7.29 0.31
CA ALA A 153 -4.18 -7.55 0.94
C ALA A 153 -4.43 -9.04 1.12
N ILE A 154 -5.17 -9.46 2.16
CA ILE A 154 -5.48 -10.89 2.36
C ILE A 154 -6.17 -11.45 1.12
N CYS A 155 -7.19 -10.75 0.63
CA CYS A 155 -7.94 -11.10 -0.56
C CYS A 155 -7.92 -9.94 -1.57
N ILE A 156 -7.74 -10.28 -2.83
CA ILE A 156 -7.96 -9.40 -3.97
C ILE A 156 -8.89 -10.16 -4.90
N GLU A 157 -10.08 -9.65 -5.18
CA GLU A 157 -11.03 -10.28 -6.11
C GLU A 157 -10.56 -10.15 -7.56
N ASP A 158 -11.18 -10.88 -8.50
CA ASP A 158 -10.96 -10.70 -9.94
C ASP A 158 -11.91 -9.66 -10.57
N SER A 159 -12.08 -8.51 -9.89
CA SER A 159 -12.83 -7.37 -10.44
C SER A 159 -12.01 -6.57 -11.46
N GLU A 160 -12.66 -5.72 -12.26
CA GLU A 160 -11.96 -4.81 -13.20
C GLU A 160 -10.92 -3.94 -12.48
N GLY A 161 -11.29 -3.34 -11.34
CA GLY A 161 -10.38 -2.49 -10.57
C GLY A 161 -9.23 -3.28 -9.95
N ALA A 162 -9.47 -4.50 -9.48
CA ALA A 162 -8.42 -5.37 -8.96
C ALA A 162 -7.43 -5.81 -10.05
N ARG A 163 -7.91 -6.15 -11.26
CA ARG A 163 -7.04 -6.44 -12.41
C ARG A 163 -6.19 -5.22 -12.79
N TRP A 164 -6.80 -4.04 -12.83
CA TRP A 164 -6.07 -2.78 -13.06
C TRP A 164 -4.93 -2.58 -12.05
N ILE A 165 -5.15 -2.91 -10.78
CA ILE A 165 -4.13 -2.86 -9.72
C ILE A 165 -3.03 -3.89 -9.99
N ARG A 166 -3.37 -5.16 -10.22
CA ARG A 166 -2.38 -6.25 -10.48
C ARG A 166 -1.51 -6.01 -11.70
N GLU A 167 -2.06 -5.39 -12.74
CA GLU A 167 -1.32 -5.04 -13.96
C GLU A 167 -0.25 -3.97 -13.69
N ARG A 168 -0.56 -3.01 -12.82
CA ARG A 168 0.23 -1.80 -12.61
C ARG A 168 1.12 -1.87 -11.38
N TYR A 169 0.75 -2.64 -10.37
CA TYR A 169 1.44 -2.69 -9.09
C TYR A 169 1.79 -4.14 -8.74
N LYS A 170 2.96 -4.32 -8.15
CA LYS A 170 3.30 -5.56 -7.45
C LYS A 170 2.24 -5.83 -6.38
N CYS A 171 1.70 -7.04 -6.32
CA CYS A 171 0.63 -7.38 -5.38
C CYS A 171 1.01 -8.59 -4.53
N ALA A 172 0.59 -8.61 -3.28
CA ALA A 172 0.64 -9.78 -2.40
C ALA A 172 -0.76 -10.10 -1.86
N HIS A 173 -1.10 -11.39 -1.83
CA HIS A 173 -2.33 -11.89 -1.21
C HIS A 173 -2.20 -13.30 -0.66
N CYS A 174 -3.07 -13.64 0.29
CA CYS A 174 -3.05 -14.93 0.99
C CYS A 174 -4.03 -15.96 0.41
N VAL A 175 -4.94 -15.57 -0.49
CA VAL A 175 -5.89 -16.51 -1.10
C VAL A 175 -5.18 -17.44 -2.10
N PRO A 176 -5.21 -18.76 -1.90
CA PRO A 176 -4.65 -19.72 -2.85
C PRO A 176 -5.46 -19.74 -4.16
N PRO A 177 -4.82 -19.99 -5.32
CA PRO A 177 -5.51 -19.95 -6.63
C PRO A 177 -6.74 -20.85 -6.73
N HIS A 178 -6.72 -22.04 -6.11
CA HIS A 178 -7.84 -22.98 -6.15
C HIS A 178 -9.04 -22.55 -5.29
N LEU A 179 -8.87 -21.58 -4.38
CA LEU A 179 -9.95 -21.00 -3.57
C LEU A 179 -10.46 -19.67 -4.11
N GLN A 180 -9.72 -19.03 -5.01
CA GLN A 180 -10.05 -17.73 -5.60
C GLN A 180 -11.50 -17.63 -6.11
N PRO A 181 -12.06 -18.63 -6.84
CA PRO A 181 -13.44 -18.55 -7.33
C PRO A 181 -14.52 -18.45 -6.23
N ARG A 182 -14.20 -18.76 -4.97
CA ARG A 182 -15.13 -18.60 -3.84
C ARG A 182 -15.23 -17.15 -3.36
N PHE A 183 -14.23 -16.34 -3.68
CA PHE A 183 -14.10 -14.95 -3.25
C PHE A 183 -14.48 -13.96 -4.35
N ASP A 184 -14.39 -14.36 -5.62
CA ASP A 184 -14.77 -13.53 -6.78
C ASP A 184 -16.30 -13.42 -6.92
N GLN A 185 -16.93 -12.67 -6.01
CA GLN A 185 -18.39 -12.50 -5.99
C GLN A 185 -18.85 -11.31 -6.83
N HIS A 186 -17.95 -10.37 -7.16
CA HIS A 186 -18.25 -9.11 -7.84
C HIS A 186 -17.68 -9.06 -9.28
N GLN A 187 -17.76 -10.17 -10.02
CA GLN A 187 -17.37 -10.24 -11.44
C GLN A 187 -18.23 -9.36 -12.34
#